data_AF-A0A3N2CS01-F1
#
_entry.id   AF-A0A3N2CS01-F1
#
_cell.length_a   1.000
_cell.length_b   1.000
_cell.length_c   1.000
_cell.angle_alpha   90.00
_cell.angle_beta   90.00
_cell.angle_gamma   90.00
#
_symmetry.space_group_name_H-M   'P 1'
#
loop_
_entity.id
_entity.type
_entity.pdbx_description
1 polymer ?
#
loop_
_entity_poly.entity_id
_entity_poly.type
_entity_poly.pdbx_seq_one_letter_code
_entity_poly.pdbx_strand_id
1 'polypeptide(L)'
;MSQTPQEIQADIERQREQLAGTVDQLTQKLDVKAQAKHKVADVKNRATTDDGSPEPALLGAGAGAAAGVLLALLIIAWRSRR
;
A
#
# COMPACT_ATOMS: atom_id res chain seq x y z
N MET A 1 -23.45 -31.31 -26.64
CA MET A 1 -22.53 -30.82 -27.69
C MET A 1 -21.22 -30.51 -27.01
N SER A 2 -20.15 -31.22 -27.36
CA SER A 2 -18.80 -30.98 -26.85
C SER A 2 -18.17 -29.84 -27.66
N GLN A 3 -17.58 -28.86 -26.98
CA GLN A 3 -16.83 -27.77 -27.64
C GLN A 3 -15.70 -28.35 -28.48
N THR A 4 -15.44 -27.73 -29.62
CA THR A 4 -14.32 -28.10 -30.49
C THR A 4 -12.99 -27.65 -29.86
N PRO A 5 -11.86 -28.32 -30.15
CA PRO A 5 -10.55 -27.91 -29.64
C PRO A 5 -10.21 -26.43 -29.93
N GLN A 6 -10.67 -25.91 -31.06
CA GLN A 6 -10.46 -24.51 -31.47
C GLN A 6 -11.25 -23.53 -30.59
N GLU A 7 -12.48 -23.89 -30.22
CA GLU A 7 -13.30 -23.08 -29.30
C GLU A 7 -12.67 -23.02 -27.90
N ILE A 8 -12.16 -24.15 -27.41
CA ILE A 8 -11.46 -24.22 -26.12
C ILE A 8 -10.20 -23.35 -26.14
N GLN A 9 -9.44 -23.37 -27.24
CA GLN A 9 -8.24 -22.54 -27.40
C GLN A 9 -8.57 -21.05 -27.33
N ALA A 10 -9.61 -20.63 -28.04
CA ALA A 10 -10.07 -19.24 -28.03
C ALA A 10 -10.61 -18.80 -26.65
N ASP A 11 -11.27 -19.70 -25.91
CA ASP A 11 -11.69 -19.45 -24.53
C ASP A 11 -10.49 -19.27 -23.59
N ILE A 12 -9.46 -20.10 -23.73
CA ILE A 12 -8.24 -20.00 -22.92
C ILE A 12 -7.53 -18.67 -23.17
N GLU A 13 -7.43 -18.22 -24.42
CA GLU A 13 -6.82 -16.93 -24.76
C GLU A 13 -7.59 -15.75 -24.14
N ARG A 14 -8.93 -15.75 -24.26
CA ARG A 14 -9.77 -14.74 -23.60
C ARG A 14 -9.59 -14.72 -22.08
N GLN A 15 -9.57 -15.91 -21.45
CA GLN A 15 -9.41 -16.01 -20.00
C GLN A 15 -8.02 -15.55 -19.55
N ARG A 16 -6.97 -15.81 -20.33
CA ARG A 16 -5.61 -15.35 -20.03
C ARG A 16 -5.52 -13.83 -20.01
N GLU A 17 -6.14 -13.16 -20.97
CA GLU A 17 -6.17 -11.68 -21.01
C GLU A 17 -6.93 -11.12 -19.80
N GLN A 18 -8.09 -11.70 -19.47
CA GLN A 18 -8.87 -11.28 -18.30
C GLN A 18 -8.12 -11.49 -16.98
N LEU A 19 -7.40 -12.62 -16.85
CA LEU A 19 -6.58 -12.93 -15.68
C LEU A 19 -5.39 -11.98 -15.60
N ALA A 20 -4.72 -11.67 -16.70
CA ALA A 20 -3.61 -10.71 -16.73
C ALA A 20 -4.07 -9.33 -16.21
N GLY A 21 -5.18 -8.81 -16.72
CA GLY A 21 -5.72 -7.53 -16.23
C GLY A 21 -6.13 -7.57 -14.75
N THR A 22 -6.65 -8.70 -14.28
CA THR A 22 -7.02 -8.87 -12.86
C THR A 22 -5.78 -8.93 -11.96
N VAL A 23 -4.73 -9.63 -12.39
CA VAL A 23 -3.45 -9.73 -11.66
C VAL A 23 -2.76 -8.37 -11.58
N ASP A 24 -2.78 -7.58 -12.66
CA ASP A 24 -2.20 -6.22 -12.65
C ASP A 24 -2.94 -5.30 -11.66
N GLN A 25 -4.27 -5.32 -11.66
CA GLN A 25 -5.07 -4.56 -10.69
C GLN A 25 -4.80 -5.00 -9.25
N LEU A 26 -4.68 -6.31 -9.02
CA LEU A 26 -4.39 -6.83 -7.69
C LEU A 26 -2.96 -6.44 -7.25
N THR A 27 -1.99 -6.50 -8.16
CA THR A 27 -0.61 -6.06 -7.92
C THR A 27 -0.56 -4.58 -7.56
N GLN A 28 -1.31 -3.73 -8.26
CA GLN A 28 -1.43 -2.30 -7.95
C GLN A 28 -2.02 -2.06 -6.55
N LYS A 29 -3.06 -2.82 -6.16
CA LYS A 29 -3.68 -2.72 -4.84
C LYS A 29 -2.77 -3.24 -3.72
N LEU A 30 -1.97 -4.26 -4.02
CA LEU A 30 -1.05 -4.90 -3.07
C LEU A 30 0.34 -4.24 -3.02
N ASP A 31 0.61 -3.19 -3.80
CA ASP A 31 1.82 -2.37 -3.66
C ASP A 31 1.76 -1.49 -2.41
N VAL A 32 1.79 -2.15 -1.26
CA VAL A 32 1.81 -1.57 0.08
C VAL A 32 3.05 -0.72 0.32
N LYS A 33 4.13 -0.98 -0.43
CA LYS A 33 5.40 -0.25 -0.31
C LYS A 33 5.27 1.14 -0.92
N ALA A 34 4.72 1.25 -2.12
CA ALA A 34 4.41 2.55 -2.72
C ALA A 34 3.37 3.30 -1.87
N GLN A 35 2.31 2.65 -1.42
CA GLN A 35 1.30 3.27 -0.54
C GLN A 35 1.90 3.78 0.78
N ALA A 36 2.81 3.01 1.40
CA ALA A 36 3.50 3.44 2.61
C ALA A 36 4.41 4.65 2.35
N LYS A 37 5.18 4.64 1.26
CA LYS A 37 6.03 5.78 0.87
C LYS A 37 5.22 7.05 0.63
N HIS A 38 4.10 6.95 -0.09
CA HIS A 38 3.20 8.08 -0.32
C HIS A 38 2.63 8.63 0.99
N LYS A 39 2.14 7.76 1.88
CA LYS A 39 1.63 8.19 3.20
C LYS A 39 2.70 8.87 4.04
N VAL A 40 3.95 8.38 4.02
CA VAL A 40 5.06 9.02 4.73
C VAL A 40 5.40 10.38 4.14
N ALA A 41 5.41 10.51 2.81
CA ALA A 41 5.63 11.79 2.13
C ALA A 41 4.50 12.79 2.48
N ASP A 42 3.25 12.34 2.49
CA ASP A 42 2.09 13.16 2.86
C ASP A 42 2.16 13.61 4.33
N VAL A 43 2.58 12.73 5.24
CA VAL A 43 2.77 13.09 6.66
C VAL A 43 3.94 14.07 6.82
N LYS A 44 5.05 13.86 6.10
CA LYS A 44 6.19 14.78 6.11
C LYS A 44 5.79 16.17 5.61
N ASN A 45 5.02 16.25 4.53
CA ASN A 45 4.55 17.51 3.97
C ASN A 45 3.56 18.22 4.92
N ARG A 46 2.71 17.47 5.63
CA ARG A 46 1.80 18.04 6.64
C ARG A 46 2.50 18.44 7.94
N ALA A 47 3.63 17.81 8.26
CA ALA A 47 4.37 18.04 9.50
C ALA A 47 5.52 19.06 9.35
N THR A 48 5.77 19.57 8.15
CA THR A 48 6.79 20.58 7.88
C THR A 48 6.12 21.89 7.48
N THR A 49 6.55 23.01 8.07
CA THR A 49 6.26 24.35 7.55
C THR A 49 7.22 24.64 6.39
N ASP A 50 6.95 25.68 5.58
CA ASP A 50 7.73 26.07 4.38
C ASP A 50 9.25 26.23 4.65
N ASP A 51 9.66 26.49 5.90
CA ASP A 51 11.07 26.59 6.33
C ASP A 51 11.73 25.26 6.76
N GLY A 52 11.08 24.10 6.57
CA GLY A 52 11.69 22.80 6.88
C GLY A 52 11.80 22.47 8.38
N SER A 53 11.21 23.31 9.25
CA SER A 53 11.21 23.13 10.70
C SER A 53 9.95 22.40 11.17
N PRO A 54 10.04 21.44 12.12
CA PRO A 54 8.86 20.81 12.69
C PRO A 54 8.06 21.83 13.50
N GLU A 55 6.75 21.91 13.26
CA GLU A 55 5.89 22.88 13.95
C GLU A 55 6.01 22.73 15.48
N PRO A 56 6.34 23.82 16.21
CA PRO A 56 6.49 23.80 17.67
C PRO A 56 5.17 23.52 18.41
N ALA A 57 4.02 23.52 17.71
CA ALA A 57 2.74 23.04 18.25
C ALA A 57 2.79 21.56 18.67
N LEU A 58 3.74 20.75 18.16
CA LEU A 58 3.93 19.36 18.55
C LEU A 58 4.72 19.19 19.86
N LEU A 59 5.44 20.21 20.33
CA LEU A 59 6.29 20.12 21.53
C LEU A 59 5.49 20.19 22.84
N GLY A 60 4.27 20.73 22.82
CA GLY A 60 3.33 20.65 23.95
C GLY A 60 2.64 19.28 24.10
N ALA A 61 2.67 18.45 23.05
CA ALA A 61 2.03 17.12 22.97
C ALA A 61 3.03 15.98 22.72
N GLY A 62 4.31 16.19 23.05
CA GLY A 62 5.43 15.33 22.62
C GLY A 62 5.39 13.88 23.11
N ALA A 63 4.71 13.59 24.23
CA ALA A 63 4.61 12.23 24.76
C ALA A 63 3.67 11.32 23.94
N GLY A 64 2.61 11.88 23.34
CA GLY A 64 1.60 11.09 22.61
C GLY A 64 2.07 10.63 21.23
N ALA A 65 2.80 11.49 20.51
CA ALA A 65 3.29 11.18 19.17
C ALA A 65 4.37 10.07 19.18
N ALA A 66 5.31 10.14 20.12
CA ALA A 66 6.35 9.11 20.26
C ALA A 66 5.75 7.74 20.64
N ALA A 67 4.78 7.72 21.57
CA ALA A 67 4.07 6.50 21.93
C ALA A 67 3.30 5.90 20.74
N GLY A 68 2.60 6.73 19.95
CA GLY A 68 1.88 6.28 18.76
C GLY A 68 2.77 5.67 17.69
N VAL A 69 3.94 6.29 17.44
CA VAL A 69 4.94 5.75 16.49
C VAL A 69 5.52 4.43 16.97
N LEU A 70 5.86 4.31 18.25
CA LEU A 70 6.39 3.07 18.82
C LEU A 70 5.36 1.93 18.77
N LEU A 71 4.09 2.22 19.06
CA LEU A 71 3.00 1.24 19.01
C LEU A 71 2.73 0.78 17.58
N ALA A 72 2.75 1.71 16.61
CA ALA A 72 2.64 1.37 15.19
C ALA A 72 3.80 0.49 14.70
N LEU A 73 5.05 0.81 15.09
CA LEU A 73 6.23 0.00 14.75
C LEU A 73 6.16 -1.40 15.36
N LEU A 74 5.69 -1.53 16.61
CA LEU A 74 5.48 -2.81 17.26
C LEU A 74 4.46 -3.67 16.51
N ILE A 75 3.31 -3.10 16.13
CA ILE A 75 2.27 -3.81 15.38
C ILE A 75 2.80 -4.28 14.02
N ILE A 76 3.55 -3.44 13.31
CA ILE A 76 4.16 -3.78 12.02
C ILE A 76 5.15 -4.94 12.18
N ALA A 77 6.04 -4.86 13.17
CA ALA A 77 7.01 -5.91 13.45
C ALA A 77 6.33 -7.24 13.82
N TRP A 78 5.24 -7.18 14.58
CA TRP A 78 4.45 -8.36 14.97
C TRP A 78 3.73 -9.01 13.78
N ARG A 79 3.20 -8.18 12.86
CA ARG A 79 2.52 -8.64 11.64
C ARG A 79 3.48 -9.19 10.58
N SER A 80 4.76 -8.82 10.64
CA SER A 80 5.79 -9.35 9.74
C SER A 80 6.38 -10.70 10.20
N ARG A 81 6.18 -11.05 11.47
CA ARG A 81 6.70 -12.29 12.08
C ARG A 81 5.66 -13.42 12.15
N ARG A 82 4.42 -13.16 11.75
CA ARG A 82 3.30 -14.10 11.75
C ARG A 82 2.92 -14.41 10.32
#